data_AF-A0A944TPU2-F1
#
_entry.id   AF-A0A944TPU2-F1
#
_cell.length_a   1.000
_cell.length_b   1.000
_cell.length_c   1.000
_cell.angle_alpha   90.00
_cell.angle_beta   90.00
_cell.angle_gamma   90.00
#
_symmetry.space_group_name_H-M   'P 1'
#
loop_
_entity.id
_entity.type
_entity.pdbx_description
1 polymer ?
#
loop_
_entity_poly.entity_id
_entity_poly.type
_entity_poly.pdbx_seq_one_letter_code
_entity_poly.pdbx_strand_id
1 'polypeptide(L)' 'MARKKFKKIYNYNCTITDEVFKTTKEAPNPEELISIKAYYELNPDKDDRPDHIKQKLTEE' A
#
# COMPACT_ATOMS: atom_id res chain seq x y z
N MET A 1 -19.42 30.15 -8.60
CA MET A 1 -18.13 29.51 -8.97
C MET A 1 -17.70 28.57 -7.85
N ALA A 2 -17.81 27.25 -8.04
CA ALA A 2 -17.36 26.29 -7.04
C ALA A 2 -15.83 26.36 -6.90
N ARG A 3 -15.32 26.70 -5.70
CA ARG A 3 -13.87 26.69 -5.42
C ARG A 3 -13.36 25.25 -5.59
N LYS A 4 -12.58 24.99 -6.64
CA LYS A 4 -11.88 23.71 -6.81
C LYS A 4 -10.99 23.49 -5.59
N LYS A 5 -11.27 22.44 -4.80
CA LYS A 5 -10.40 22.04 -3.69
C LYS A 5 -9.14 21.40 -4.29
N PHE A 6 -8.00 22.05 -4.12
CA PHE A 6 -6.71 21.46 -4.46
C PHE A 6 -6.46 20.28 -3.53
N LYS A 7 -6.41 19.07 -4.09
CA LYS A 7 -6.01 17.86 -3.35
C LYS A 7 -4.51 17.71 -3.52
N LYS A 8 -3.75 17.77 -2.42
CA LYS A 8 -2.34 17.39 -2.42
C LYS A 8 -2.25 15.87 -2.61
N ILE A 9 -1.36 15.44 -3.50
CA ILE A 9 -1.06 14.03 -3.76
C ILE A 9 0.40 13.82 -3.36
N TYR A 10 0.62 12.84 -2.51
CA TYR A 10 1.92 12.39 -2.07
C TYR A 10 2.23 11.07 -2.78
N ASN A 11 3.44 10.95 -3.31
CA ASN A 11 3.93 9.73 -3.94
C ASN A 11 5.01 9.15 -3.03
N TYR A 12 4.88 7.87 -2.69
CA TYR A 12 5.82 7.13 -1.86
C TYR A 12 6.26 5.87 -2.58
N ASN A 13 7.52 5.48 -2.38
CA ASN A 13 8.08 4.26 -2.94
C ASN A 13 8.10 3.18 -1.87
N CYS A 14 7.70 1.96 -2.22
CA CYS A 14 7.92 0.79 -1.37
C CYS A 14 9.40 0.40 -1.43
N THR A 15 10.05 0.26 -0.28
CA THR A 15 11.47 -0.08 -0.19
C THR A 15 11.81 -1.50 -0.64
N ILE A 16 10.83 -2.39 -0.74
CA ILE A 16 11.02 -3.81 -1.07
C ILE A 16 10.68 -4.11 -2.53
N THR A 17 9.58 -3.53 -3.03
CA THR A 17 9.06 -3.81 -4.37
C THR A 17 9.36 -2.71 -5.38
N ASP A 18 9.98 -1.60 -4.96
CA ASP A 18 10.21 -0.38 -5.75
C ASP A 18 8.94 0.21 -6.40
N GLU A 19 7.76 -0.23 -5.93
CA GLU A 19 6.48 0.23 -6.43
C GLU A 19 6.12 1.61 -5.89
N VAL A 20 5.55 2.45 -6.75
CA VAL A 20 5.17 3.84 -6.40
C VAL A 20 3.68 3.90 -6.07
N PHE A 21 3.37 4.22 -4.82
CA PHE A 21 2.01 4.40 -4.32
C PHE A 21 1.67 5.87 -4.14
N LYS A 22 0.43 6.23 -4.49
CA LYS A 22 -0.08 7.61 -4.35
C LYS A 22 -1.12 7.67 -3.26
N THR A 23 -0.99 8.63 -2.36
CA THR A 23 -1.96 8.88 -1.29
C THR A 23 -2.24 10.37 -1.17
N THR A 24 -3.41 10.70 -0.61
CA THR A 24 -3.78 12.09 -0.30
C THR A 24 -3.51 12.46 1.15
N LYS A 25 -3.07 11.48 1.96
CA LYS A 25 -2.67 11.64 3.36
C LYS A 25 -1.16 11.52 3.47
N GLU A 26 -0.54 12.46 4.18
CA GLU A 26 0.87 12.40 4.50
C GLU A 26 1.15 11.22 5.44
N ALA A 27 2.17 10.44 5.13
CA ALA A 27 2.62 9.35 5.98
C ALA A 27 3.52 9.90 7.10
N PRO A 28 3.38 9.44 8.35
CA PRO A 28 4.22 9.91 9.46
C PRO A 28 5.69 9.50 9.28
N ASN A 29 5.94 8.27 8.80
CA ASN A 29 7.28 7.73 8.54
C ASN A 29 7.34 7.21 7.08
N PRO A 30 7.77 8.03 6.11
CA PRO A 30 7.78 7.61 4.71
C PRO A 30 8.88 6.59 4.37
N GLU A 31 9.97 6.53 5.14
CA GLU A 31 11.09 5.60 4.92
C GLU A 31 10.78 4.15 5.32
N GLU A 32 9.82 3.96 6.22
CA GLU A 32 9.37 2.64 6.70
C GLU A 32 8.17 2.12 5.91
N LEU A 33 7.76 2.81 4.84
CA LEU A 33 6.60 2.39 4.04
C LEU A 33 6.93 1.15 3.23
N ILE A 34 6.11 0.12 3.47
CA ILE A 34 6.17 -1.17 2.79
C ILE A 34 4.80 -1.43 2.16
N SER A 35 4.78 -2.04 0.97
CA SER A 35 3.54 -2.44 0.32
C SER A 35 2.84 -3.53 1.14
N ILE A 36 1.51 -3.59 1.06
CA ILE A 36 0.73 -4.60 1.81
C ILE A 36 1.17 -6.02 1.44
N LYS A 37 1.50 -6.25 0.16
CA LYS A 37 2.02 -7.53 -0.32
C LYS A 37 3.33 -7.87 0.37
N ALA A 38 4.31 -6.95 0.32
CA ALA A 38 5.62 -7.15 0.93
C ALA A 38 5.54 -7.34 2.46
N TYR A 39 4.61 -6.66 3.14
CA TYR A 39 4.38 -6.86 4.58
C TYR A 39 3.99 -8.32 4.90
N TYR A 40 3.07 -8.90 4.13
CA TYR A 40 2.62 -10.29 4.35
C TYR A 40 3.63 -11.33 3.84
N GLU A 41 4.43 -11.01 2.82
CA GLU A 41 5.57 -11.86 2.41
C GLU A 41 6.61 -11.98 3.54
N LEU A 42 6.83 -10.91 4.32
CA LEU A 42 7.72 -10.92 5.48
C LEU A 42 7.07 -11.48 6.75
N ASN A 43 5.74 -11.43 6.86
CA ASN A 43 4.98 -11.84 8.05
C ASN A 43 3.82 -12.79 7.66
N PRO A 44 4.12 -14.00 7.18
CA PRO A 44 3.10 -14.94 6.72
C PRO A 44 2.13 -15.35 7.84
N ASP A 45 2.59 -15.42 9.09
CA ASP A 45 1.77 -15.79 10.25
C ASP A 45 0.71 -14.74 10.62
N LYS A 46 0.86 -13.50 10.12
CA LYS A 46 -0.06 -12.38 10.38
C LYS A 46 -1.02 -12.15 9.21
N ASP A 47 -1.05 -13.05 8.24
CA ASP A 47 -1.91 -12.91 7.08
C ASP A 47 -3.39 -13.19 7.42
N ASP A 48 -4.08 -12.14 7.84
CA ASP A 48 -5.53 -12.13 8.11
C ASP A 48 -6.36 -11.86 6.84
N ARG A 49 -5.78 -11.94 5.63
CA ARG A 49 -6.54 -11.72 4.39
C ARG A 49 -7.67 -12.76 4.28
N PRO A 50 -8.87 -12.35 3.83
CA PRO A 50 -9.99 -13.26 3.69
C PRO A 50 -9.72 -14.31 2.62
N ASP A 51 -10.36 -15.48 2.77
CA ASP A 51 -10.07 -16.68 1.97
C ASP A 51 -10.12 -16.43 0.45
N HIS A 52 -11.11 -15.68 -0.01
CA HIS A 52 -11.27 -15.33 -1.43
C HIS A 52 -10.12 -14.48 -2.01
N ILE A 53 -9.36 -13.77 -1.18
CA ILE A 53 -8.15 -13.03 -1.59
C ILE A 53 -6.96 -13.98 -1.67
N LYS A 54 -6.82 -14.87 -0.68
CA LYS A 54 -5.74 -15.88 -0.63
C LYS A 54 -5.82 -16.85 -1.79
N GLN A 55 -7.03 -17.29 -2.15
CA GLN A 55 -7.27 -18.16 -3.31
C GLN A 55 -6.83 -17.48 -4.61
N LYS A 56 -7.23 -16.22 -4.85
CA LYS A 56 -6.82 -15.45 -6.02
C LYS A 56 -5.31 -15.26 -6.15
N LEU A 57 -4.60 -15.10 -5.03
CA LEU A 57 -3.14 -14.98 -5.00
C LEU A 57 -2.41 -16.30 -5.31
N THR A 58 -3.08 -17.44 -5.12
CA THR A 58 -2.51 -18.77 -5.37
C THR A 58 -2.76 -19.26 -6.79
N GLU A 59 -3.79 -18.72 -7.46
CA GLU A 59 -4.15 -19.05 -8.84
C GLU A 59 -3.37 -18.25 -9.91
N GLU A 60 -2.56 -17.27 -9.51
CA GLU A 60 -1.75 -16.41 -10.40
C GLU A 60 -0.31 -16.92 -10.59
#